data_AF-A0A7S0CA51-F1
#
_entry.id   AF-A0A7S0CA51-F1
#
_cell.length_a   1.000
_cell.length_b   1.000
_cell.length_c   1.000
_cell.angle_alpha   90.00
_cell.angle_beta   90.00
_cell.angle_gamma   90.00
#
_symmetry.space_group_name_H-M   'P 1'
#
loop_
_entity.id
_entity.type
_entity.pdbx_description
1 polymer ?
#
loop_
_entity_poly.entity_id
_entity_poly.type
_entity_poly.pdbx_seq_one_letter_code
_entity_poly.pdbx_strand_id
1 'polypeptide(L)'
;SCDVIQKPMTIPVLTRGLMVVACLADVVGEDFGGVYGRVMPGLMGCMIVGGGSGGGQAGQEHDLMVLRGAAMESATIVGQAVDASLFLPDAHKIMQFAMPILTGLLSEYSAVSATSTSSQMVPTDQLLV
;
A
#
# COMPACT_ATOMS: atom_id res chain seq x y z
N SER A 1 -34.91 1.86 -6.73
CA SER A 1 -33.89 2.05 -7.77
C SER A 1 -33.18 3.36 -7.54
N CYS A 2 -31.92 3.31 -7.13
CA CYS A 2 -31.05 4.47 -7.13
C CYS A 2 -29.99 4.20 -8.20
N ASP A 3 -30.23 4.69 -9.40
CA ASP A 3 -29.21 4.82 -10.44
C ASP A 3 -28.23 5.90 -9.99
N VAL A 4 -27.28 5.49 -9.14
CA VAL A 4 -26.11 6.31 -8.83
C VAL A 4 -25.32 6.40 -10.11
N ILE A 5 -25.29 7.59 -10.70
CA ILE A 5 -24.44 7.97 -11.81
C ILE A 5 -23.00 7.59 -11.44
N GLN A 6 -22.55 6.41 -11.87
CA GLN A 6 -21.16 5.95 -11.71
C GLN A 6 -20.29 6.75 -12.67
N LYS A 7 -19.97 7.99 -12.27
CA LYS A 7 -18.89 8.71 -12.93
C LYS A 7 -17.59 7.99 -12.57
N PRO A 8 -16.78 7.54 -13.53
CA PRO A 8 -15.51 6.90 -13.22
C PRO A 8 -14.64 7.91 -12.45
N MET A 9 -14.42 7.65 -11.16
CA MET A 9 -13.46 8.42 -10.39
C MET A 9 -12.06 8.02 -10.86
N THR A 10 -11.23 9.04 -11.12
CA THR A 10 -9.83 8.81 -11.48
C THR A 10 -9.06 8.35 -10.25
N ILE A 11 -8.04 7.51 -10.45
CA ILE A 11 -7.23 6.93 -9.38
C ILE A 11 -6.70 8.01 -8.39
N PRO A 12 -6.18 9.17 -8.83
CA PRO A 12 -5.72 10.20 -7.91
C PRO A 12 -6.81 10.78 -6.99
N VAL A 13 -8.07 10.83 -7.46
CA VAL A 13 -9.21 11.29 -6.66
C VAL A 13 -9.55 10.26 -5.60
N LEU A 14 -9.51 8.97 -5.95
CA LEU A 14 -9.70 7.89 -4.99
C LEU A 14 -8.62 7.93 -3.91
N THR A 15 -7.34 8.01 -4.28
CA THR A 15 -6.22 8.09 -3.34
C THR A 15 -6.42 9.21 -2.32
N ARG A 16 -6.79 10.41 -2.76
CA ARG A 16 -7.08 11.54 -1.86
C ARG A 16 -8.30 11.28 -0.96
N GLY A 17 -9.33 10.64 -1.50
CA GLY A 17 -10.51 10.25 -0.73
C GLY A 17 -10.19 9.28 0.42
N LEU A 18 -9.31 8.29 0.20
CA LEU A 18 -8.89 7.35 1.24
C LEU A 18 -8.17 8.08 2.38
N MET A 19 -7.28 9.01 2.05
CA MET A 19 -6.55 9.81 3.05
C MET A 19 -7.48 10.67 3.90
N VAL A 20 -8.53 11.27 3.31
CA VAL A 20 -9.53 12.04 4.06
C VAL A 20 -10.26 11.16 5.07
N VAL A 21 -10.60 9.92 4.68
CA VAL A 21 -11.25 8.96 5.57
C VAL A 21 -10.33 8.57 6.73
N ALA A 22 -9.04 8.36 6.46
CA ALA A 22 -8.05 8.08 7.48
C ALA A 22 -7.91 9.25 8.48
N CYS A 23 -7.79 10.48 7.99
CA CYS A 23 -7.74 11.67 8.84
C CYS A 23 -9.02 11.83 9.68
N LEU A 24 -10.18 11.52 9.11
CA LEU A 24 -11.43 11.57 9.85
C LEU A 24 -11.46 10.53 10.97
N ALA A 25 -11.03 9.29 10.70
CA ALA A 25 -10.97 8.24 11.70
C ALA A 25 -10.00 8.59 12.84
N ASP A 26 -8.84 9.16 12.51
CA ASP A 26 -7.87 9.64 13.50
C ASP A 26 -8.44 10.72 14.43
N VAL A 27 -9.18 11.68 13.86
CA VAL A 27 -9.80 12.77 14.65
C VAL A 27 -10.98 12.28 15.49
N VAL A 28 -11.80 11.39 14.95
CA VAL A 28 -13.03 10.92 15.60
C VAL A 28 -12.73 9.81 16.62
N GLY A 29 -11.64 9.06 16.46
CA GLY A 29 -11.23 8.01 17.38
C GLY A 29 -12.29 6.92 17.53
N GLU A 30 -12.54 6.49 18.77
CA GLU A 30 -13.44 5.37 19.10
C GLU A 30 -14.87 5.53 18.55
N ASP A 31 -15.35 6.77 18.38
CA ASP A 31 -16.67 7.07 17.79
C ASP A 31 -16.77 6.62 16.31
N PHE A 32 -15.64 6.35 15.66
CA PHE A 32 -15.60 5.83 14.28
C PHE A 32 -16.14 4.41 14.16
N GLY A 33 -16.22 3.64 15.26
CA GLY A 33 -16.66 2.25 15.28
C GLY A 33 -18.02 2.03 14.59
N GLY A 34 -18.95 2.97 14.70
CA GLY A 34 -20.28 2.88 14.09
C GLY A 34 -20.29 2.86 12.55
N VAL A 35 -19.23 3.34 11.90
CA VAL A 35 -19.11 3.38 10.44
C VAL A 35 -18.02 2.46 9.88
N TYR A 36 -17.17 1.89 10.75
CA TYR A 36 -16.06 1.01 10.39
C TYR A 36 -16.47 -0.10 9.40
N GLY A 37 -17.56 -0.82 9.69
CA GLY A 37 -18.03 -1.93 8.87
C GLY A 37 -18.47 -1.56 7.45
N ARG A 38 -18.71 -0.26 7.18
CA ARG A 38 -19.03 0.24 5.84
C ARG A 38 -17.79 0.76 5.10
N VAL A 39 -16.81 1.27 5.86
CA VAL A 39 -15.60 1.90 5.33
C VAL A 39 -14.55 0.85 4.99
N MET A 40 -14.25 -0.06 5.94
CA MET A 40 -13.15 -1.02 5.80
C MET A 40 -13.25 -1.90 4.55
N PRO A 41 -14.44 -2.44 4.17
CA PRO A 41 -14.56 -3.23 2.94
C PRO A 41 -14.19 -2.44 1.67
N GLY A 42 -14.46 -1.13 1.64
CA GLY A 42 -14.08 -0.26 0.52
C GLY A 42 -12.57 -0.05 0.44
N LEU A 43 -11.91 0.16 1.58
CA LEU A 43 -10.45 0.26 1.66
C LEU A 43 -9.78 -1.04 1.21
N MET A 44 -10.27 -2.18 1.70
CA MET A 44 -9.80 -3.51 1.30
C MET A 44 -10.00 -3.77 -0.19
N GLY A 45 -11.14 -3.34 -0.75
CA GLY A 45 -11.40 -3.40 -2.18
C GLY A 45 -10.33 -2.68 -3.00
N CYS A 46 -9.93 -1.48 -2.58
CA CYS A 46 -8.89 -0.69 -3.27
C CYS A 46 -7.51 -1.37 -3.25
N MET A 47 -7.22 -2.25 -2.28
CA MET A 47 -5.98 -3.02 -2.26
C MET A 47 -5.94 -4.15 -3.31
N ILE A 48 -7.11 -4.60 -3.76
CA ILE A 48 -7.28 -5.71 -4.72
C ILE A 48 -7.35 -5.18 -6.15
N VAL A 49 -7.79 -3.94 -6.35
CA VAL A 49 -7.90 -3.31 -7.67
C VAL A 49 -6.51 -3.27 -8.33
N GLY A 50 -6.36 -4.01 -9.44
CA GLY A 50 -5.10 -4.12 -10.19
C GLY A 50 -4.42 -5.49 -10.16
N GLY A 51 -4.94 -6.47 -9.40
CA GLY A 51 -4.41 -7.85 -9.36
C GLY A 51 -4.77 -8.74 -10.56
N GLY A 52 -5.48 -8.22 -11.57
CA GLY A 52 -5.82 -8.95 -12.79
C GLY A 52 -4.74 -8.78 -13.85
N SER A 53 -4.22 -9.89 -14.36
CA SER A 53 -3.21 -9.99 -15.43
C SER A 53 -3.72 -9.47 -16.80
N GLY A 54 -4.13 -8.21 -16.88
CA GLY A 54 -4.52 -7.53 -18.11
C GLY A 54 -3.52 -6.43 -18.41
N GLY A 55 -2.92 -6.45 -19.62
CA GLY A 55 -1.87 -5.54 -20.06
C GLY A 55 -2.26 -4.05 -20.02
N GLY A 56 -2.18 -3.46 -18.84
CA GLY A 56 -2.29 -2.03 -18.60
C GLY A 56 -1.03 -1.29 -19.04
N GLN A 57 -1.20 -0.04 -19.49
CA GLN A 57 -0.08 0.85 -19.76
C GLN A 57 0.69 1.12 -18.47
N ALA A 58 2.02 1.22 -18.54
CA ALA A 58 2.92 1.38 -17.37
C ALA A 58 2.52 2.53 -16.41
N GLY A 59 1.91 3.60 -16.91
CA GLY A 59 1.42 4.71 -16.07
C GLY A 59 0.21 4.32 -15.20
N GLN A 60 -0.66 3.44 -15.69
CA GLN A 60 -1.82 2.96 -14.95
C GLN A 60 -1.42 1.96 -13.85
N GLU A 61 -0.38 1.17 -14.09
CA GLU A 61 0.18 0.25 -13.10
C GLU A 61 0.77 0.99 -11.90
N HIS A 62 1.55 2.05 -12.15
CA HIS A 62 2.08 2.91 -11.09
C HIS A 62 0.96 3.53 -10.24
N ASP A 63 -0.05 4.12 -10.87
CA ASP A 63 -1.16 4.75 -10.15
C ASP A 63 -1.94 3.75 -9.29
N LEU A 64 -2.11 2.51 -9.78
CA LEU A 64 -2.74 1.43 -9.01
C LEU A 64 -1.88 1.00 -7.82
N MET A 65 -0.55 0.95 -7.96
CA MET A 65 0.35 0.70 -6.82
C MET A 65 0.23 1.82 -5.76
N VAL A 66 0.18 3.08 -6.18
CA VAL A 66 -0.03 4.21 -5.27
C VAL A 66 -1.37 4.10 -4.55
N LEU A 67 -2.44 3.77 -5.28
CA LEU A 67 -3.77 3.57 -4.69
C LEU A 67 -3.77 2.45 -3.66
N ARG A 68 -3.11 1.33 -3.97
CA ARG A 68 -2.99 0.19 -3.06
C ARG A 68 -2.22 0.58 -1.79
N GLY A 69 -1.11 1.29 -1.92
CA GLY A 69 -0.34 1.80 -0.78
C GLY A 69 -1.17 2.71 0.11
N ALA A 70 -1.85 3.70 -0.48
CA ALA A 70 -2.72 4.62 0.25
C ALA A 70 -3.91 3.91 0.92
N ALA A 71 -4.46 2.87 0.28
CA ALA A 71 -5.51 2.05 0.87
C ALA A 71 -5.01 1.29 2.10
N MET A 72 -3.81 0.70 2.04
CA MET A 72 -3.21 -0.02 3.16
C MET A 72 -2.95 0.91 4.34
N GLU A 73 -2.32 2.06 4.09
CA GLU A 73 -2.08 3.10 5.09
C GLU A 73 -3.41 3.56 5.74
N SER A 74 -4.39 3.93 4.90
CA SER A 74 -5.68 4.40 5.39
C SER A 74 -6.41 3.34 6.22
N ALA A 75 -6.35 2.07 5.81
CA ALA A 75 -6.96 0.97 6.56
C ALA A 75 -6.28 0.77 7.92
N THR A 76 -4.95 0.93 8.00
CA THR A 76 -4.26 0.83 9.29
C THR A 76 -4.61 1.96 10.25
N ILE A 77 -4.76 3.19 9.76
CA ILE A 77 -5.19 4.34 10.58
C ILE A 77 -6.63 4.16 11.05
N VAL A 78 -7.54 3.76 10.15
CA VAL A 78 -8.93 3.45 10.51
C VAL A 78 -9.00 2.31 11.52
N GLY A 79 -8.12 1.32 11.40
CA GLY A 79 -8.00 0.22 12.36
C GLY A 79 -7.56 0.66 13.77
N GLN A 80 -6.75 1.71 13.87
CA GLN A 80 -6.34 2.29 15.17
C GLN A 80 -7.46 3.04 15.87
N ALA A 81 -8.43 3.55 15.11
CA ALA A 81 -9.59 4.27 15.64
C ALA A 81 -10.68 3.34 16.23
N VAL A 82 -10.51 2.02 16.16
CA VAL A 82 -11.51 1.05 16.65
C VAL A 82 -10.89 0.03 17.57
N ASP A 83 -11.74 -0.73 18.27
CA ASP A 83 -11.31 -1.84 19.10
C ASP A 83 -10.42 -2.82 18.34
N ALA A 84 -9.32 -3.23 19.00
CA ALA A 84 -8.37 -4.17 18.42
C ALA A 84 -9.02 -5.50 18.02
N SER A 85 -10.03 -5.96 18.78
CA SER A 85 -10.77 -7.19 18.48
C SER A 85 -11.58 -7.08 17.17
N LEU A 86 -12.06 -5.89 16.83
CA LEU A 86 -12.78 -5.61 15.60
C LEU A 86 -11.83 -5.51 14.40
N PHE A 87 -10.66 -4.90 14.59
CA PHE A 87 -9.68 -4.70 13.52
C PHE A 87 -8.83 -5.94 13.21
N LEU A 88 -8.54 -6.80 14.20
CA LEU A 88 -7.60 -7.92 14.07
C LEU A 88 -7.82 -8.84 12.85
N PRO A 89 -9.07 -9.21 12.48
CA PRO A 89 -9.31 -10.03 11.29
C PRO A 89 -8.91 -9.32 9.99
N ASP A 90 -9.10 -8.01 9.91
CA ASP A 90 -8.75 -7.22 8.72
C ASP A 90 -7.26 -6.90 8.70
N ALA A 91 -6.64 -6.65 9.85
CA ALA A 91 -5.18 -6.53 9.98
C ALA A 91 -4.44 -7.75 9.42
N HIS A 92 -4.95 -8.96 9.69
CA HIS A 92 -4.40 -10.19 9.09
C HIS A 92 -4.47 -10.18 7.56
N LYS A 93 -5.60 -9.76 6.99
CA LYS A 93 -5.75 -9.67 5.52
C LYS A 93 -4.82 -8.62 4.94
N ILE A 94 -4.72 -7.44 5.57
CA ILE A 94 -3.79 -6.38 5.16
C ILE A 94 -2.36 -6.92 5.13
N MET A 95 -1.96 -7.68 6.16
CA MET A 95 -0.63 -8.30 6.20
C MET A 95 -0.41 -9.35 5.11
N GLN A 96 -1.45 -10.07 4.67
CA GLN A 96 -1.34 -10.96 3.51
C GLN A 96 -1.02 -10.19 2.21
N PHE A 97 -1.46 -8.94 2.09
CA PHE A 97 -1.08 -8.07 0.97
C PHE A 97 0.31 -7.44 1.15
N ALA A 98 0.67 -7.10 2.39
CA ALA A 98 1.94 -6.45 2.72
C ALA A 98 3.15 -7.38 2.60
N MET A 99 3.01 -8.62 3.08
CA MET A 99 4.16 -9.52 3.21
C MET A 99 4.89 -9.80 1.90
N PRO A 100 4.21 -10.10 0.75
CA PRO A 100 4.91 -10.30 -0.51
C PRO A 100 5.77 -9.10 -0.92
N ILE A 101 5.26 -7.88 -0.70
CA ILE A 101 5.96 -6.62 -1.01
C ILE A 101 7.19 -6.50 -0.11
N LEU A 102 7.01 -6.66 1.21
CA LEU A 102 8.10 -6.57 2.17
C LEU A 102 9.18 -7.63 1.93
N THR A 103 8.79 -8.87 1.62
CA THR A 103 9.75 -9.94 1.29
C THR A 103 10.51 -9.67 0.01
N GLY A 104 9.87 -9.09 -1.01
CA GLY A 104 10.54 -8.67 -2.24
C GLY A 104 11.61 -7.61 -1.96
N LEU A 105 11.27 -6.58 -1.19
CA LEU A 105 12.20 -5.51 -0.81
C LEU A 105 13.37 -6.04 0.03
N LEU A 106 13.12 -6.95 0.97
CA LEU A 106 14.17 -7.59 1.78
C LEU A 106 15.13 -8.43 0.92
N SER A 107 14.62 -9.12 -0.09
CA SER A 107 15.43 -9.88 -1.04
C SER A 107 16.33 -8.96 -1.88
N GLU A 108 15.79 -7.86 -2.38
CA GLU A 108 16.55 -6.85 -3.16
C GLU A 108 17.63 -6.19 -2.31
N TYR A 109 17.30 -5.77 -1.09
CA TYR A 109 18.25 -5.17 -0.15
C TYR A 109 19.43 -6.12 0.17
N SER A 110 19.14 -7.41 0.33
CA SER A 110 20.15 -8.44 0.58
C SER A 110 21.08 -8.65 -0.63
N ALA A 111 20.55 -8.55 -1.85
CA ALA A 111 21.34 -8.69 -3.09
C ALA A 111 22.28 -7.48 -3.34
N VAL A 112 21.84 -6.26 -3.00
CA VAL A 112 22.67 -5.04 -3.09
C VAL A 112 23.79 -5.04 -2.04
N SER A 113 23.52 -5.59 -0.86
CA SER A 113 24.52 -5.74 0.20
C SER A 113 25.63 -6.74 -0.18
N ALA A 114 25.34 -7.72 -1.04
CA ALA A 114 26.32 -8.70 -1.54
C ALA A 114 27.19 -8.18 -2.69
N THR A 115 26.78 -7.13 -3.40
CA THR A 115 27.53 -6.54 -4.53
C THR A 115 28.50 -5.45 -4.08
N SER A 116 28.32 -4.87 -2.88
CA SER A 116 29.18 -3.81 -2.34
C SER A 116 30.53 -4.30 -1.80
N THR A 117 30.77 -5.61 -1.73
CA THR A 117 32.05 -6.24 -1.33
C THR A 117 32.94 -6.66 -2.50
N SER A 118 32.59 -6.29 -3.74
CA SER A 118 33.40 -6.57 -4.94
C SER A 118 33.90 -5.30 -5.66
N SER A 119 34.12 -4.20 -4.93
CA SER A 119 34.99 -3.15 -5.45
C SER A 119 36.43 -3.64 -5.46
N GLN A 120 36.88 -3.97 -6.67
CA GLN A 120 38.24 -4.32 -7.06
C GLN A 120 39.28 -3.48 -6.30
N MET A 121 40.11 -4.17 -5.53
CA MET A 121 41.42 -3.69 -5.11
C MET A 121 42.26 -3.59 -6.40
N VAL A 122 42.37 -2.40 -6.98
CA VAL A 122 43.29 -2.15 -8.10
C VAL A 122 44.71 -2.36 -7.56
N PRO A 123 45.50 -3.32 -8.06
CA PRO A 123 46.88 -3.51 -7.61
C PRO A 123 47.71 -2.28 -8.00
N THR A 124 48.30 -1.63 -7.00
CA THR A 124 49.03 -0.36 -7.10
C THR A 124 50.41 -0.46 -7.76
N ASP A 125 50.67 -1.50 -8.55
CA ASP A 125 52.01 -1.84 -9.09
C ASP A 125 52.25 -1.44 -10.57
N GLN A 126 51.42 -0.56 -11.15
CA GLN A 126 51.61 -0.09 -12.54
C GLN A 126 51.73 1.43 -12.69
N LEU A 127 52.45 2.09 -11.79
CA LEU A 127 52.70 3.53 -11.90
C LEU A 127 54.14 3.89 -11.55
N LEU A 128 55.09 3.38 -12.35
CA LEU A 128 56.45 3.91 -12.51
C LEU A 128 57.06 3.37 -13.82
N VAL A 129 56.84 4.14 -14.91
CA VAL A 129 57.76 4.24 -16.05
C VAL A 129 58.01 5.72 -16.28
#